data_AF-O16446-F1
#
_entry.id   AF-O16446-F1
#
_cell.length_a   1.000
_cell.length_b   1.000
_cell.length_c   1.000
_cell.angle_alpha   90.00
_cell.angle_beta   90.00
_cell.angle_gamma   90.00
#
_symmetry.space_group_name_H-M   'P 1'
#
loop_
_entity.id
_entity.type
_entity.pdbx_description
1 polymer ?
#
loop_
_entity_poly.entity_id
_entity_poly.type
_entity_poly.pdbx_seq_one_letter_code
_entity_poly.pdbx_strand_id
1 'polypeptide(L)'
;MNFKAVLIAFFVIIAVSEAFDKGLALKCIGKCITVSSVQEWKDCGSKCFEGGEKVDQAFFECDSKCVDKYFKPDQDNTEVIELTKCFKDCADNY
;
A
#
# COMPACT_ATOMS: atom_id res chain seq x y z
N MET A 1 14.98 4.42 -7.02
CA MET A 1 13.72 5.19 -6.99
C MET A 1 13.27 5.33 -5.53
N ASN A 2 12.84 6.52 -5.08
CA ASN A 2 12.39 6.72 -3.70
C ASN A 2 11.12 5.88 -3.45
N PHE A 3 11.05 5.16 -2.33
CA PHE A 3 9.88 4.37 -1.90
C PHE A 3 8.55 5.16 -2.01
N LYS A 4 8.63 6.48 -1.86
CA LYS A 4 7.53 7.43 -2.11
C LYS A 4 6.80 7.25 -3.45
N ALA A 5 7.52 6.95 -4.53
CA ALA A 5 6.89 6.81 -5.85
C ALA A 5 6.02 5.53 -5.93
N VAL A 6 6.37 4.49 -5.17
CA VAL A 6 5.55 3.28 -5.04
C VAL A 6 4.28 3.56 -4.23
N LEU A 7 4.38 4.36 -3.17
CA LEU A 7 3.20 4.82 -2.41
C LEU A 7 2.24 5.68 -3.26
N ILE A 8 2.75 6.43 -4.24
CA ILE A 8 1.93 7.18 -5.18
C ILE A 8 1.25 6.25 -6.19
N ALA A 9 1.96 5.24 -6.72
CA ALA A 9 1.32 4.25 -7.59
C ALA A 9 0.19 3.50 -6.85
N PHE A 10 0.42 3.19 -5.58
CA PHE A 10 -0.57 2.65 -4.65
C PHE A 10 -1.80 3.56 -4.47
N PHE A 11 -1.61 4.89 -4.38
CA PHE A 11 -2.69 5.89 -4.28
C PHE A 11 -3.72 5.78 -5.42
N VAL A 12 -3.25 5.53 -6.65
CA VAL A 12 -4.13 5.44 -7.83
C VAL A 12 -5.02 4.20 -7.78
N ILE A 13 -4.53 3.10 -7.21
CA ILE A 13 -5.23 1.82 -7.19
C ILE A 13 -6.31 1.81 -6.10
N ILE A 14 -6.03 2.39 -4.93
CA ILE A 14 -6.98 2.46 -3.81
C ILE A 14 -8.22 3.29 -4.11
N ALA A 15 -8.08 4.32 -4.95
CA ALA A 15 -9.19 5.21 -5.26
C ALA A 15 -10.40 4.48 -5.89
N VAL A 16 -10.17 3.32 -6.53
CA VAL A 16 -11.20 2.60 -7.29
C VAL A 16 -11.93 1.48 -6.53
N SER A 17 -11.40 0.92 -5.44
CA SER A 17 -12.00 -0.27 -4.76
C SER A 17 -13.08 0.07 -3.73
N GLU A 18 -14.27 -0.52 -3.81
CA GLU A 18 -15.43 -0.10 -3.01
C GLU A 18 -15.53 -0.65 -1.58
N ALA A 19 -14.66 -1.58 -1.18
CA ALA A 19 -15.04 -2.48 -0.09
C ALA A 19 -14.32 -2.28 1.26
N PHE A 20 -13.39 -1.33 1.31
CA PHE A 20 -12.76 -0.89 2.57
C PHE A 20 -12.98 0.60 2.77
N ASP A 21 -12.65 1.12 3.96
CA ASP A 21 -12.78 2.55 4.23
C ASP A 21 -11.71 3.32 3.44
N LYS A 22 -12.09 3.79 2.26
CA LYS A 22 -11.24 4.64 1.40
C LYS A 22 -10.73 5.86 2.15
N GLY A 23 -11.53 6.43 3.05
CA GLY A 23 -11.14 7.58 3.86
C GLY A 23 -9.99 7.23 4.79
N LEU A 24 -10.08 6.09 5.46
CA LEU A 24 -8.99 5.58 6.30
C LEU A 24 -7.75 5.26 5.47
N ALA A 25 -7.88 4.52 4.38
CA ALA A 25 -6.76 4.16 3.52
C ALA A 25 -6.03 5.39 2.97
N LEU A 26 -6.77 6.38 2.43
CA LEU A 26 -6.21 7.65 1.95
C LEU A 26 -5.51 8.42 3.07
N LYS A 27 -6.11 8.46 4.27
CA LYS A 27 -5.51 9.10 5.44
C LYS A 27 -4.21 8.40 5.85
N CYS A 28 -4.16 7.07 5.80
CA CYS A 28 -2.98 6.30 6.14
C CYS A 28 -1.85 6.50 5.15
N ILE A 29 -2.15 6.48 3.86
CA ILE A 29 -1.17 6.80 2.82
C ILE A 29 -0.66 8.23 3.01
N GLY A 30 -1.54 9.20 3.19
CA GLY A 30 -1.14 10.59 3.39
C GLY A 30 -0.24 10.79 4.61
N LYS A 31 -0.48 10.05 5.70
CA LYS A 31 0.38 10.05 6.89
C LYS A 31 1.72 9.37 6.65
N CYS A 32 1.75 8.31 5.86
CA CYS A 32 2.94 7.49 5.66
C CYS A 32 3.72 7.84 4.39
N ILE A 33 3.26 8.77 3.54
CA ILE A 33 3.94 9.16 2.29
C ILE A 33 5.34 9.77 2.53
N THR A 34 5.62 10.21 3.75
CA THR A 34 6.92 10.76 4.13
C THR A 34 7.96 9.68 4.40
N VAL A 35 7.56 8.42 4.58
CA VAL A 35 8.48 7.31 4.85
C VAL A 35 9.36 7.00 3.64
N SER A 36 10.55 6.49 3.91
CA SER A 36 11.62 6.29 2.93
C SER A 36 11.97 4.82 2.70
N SER A 37 11.45 3.92 3.54
CA SER A 37 11.73 2.49 3.45
C SER A 37 10.48 1.64 3.62
N VAL A 38 10.56 0.38 3.15
CA VAL A 38 9.52 -0.64 3.33
C VAL A 38 9.21 -0.85 4.81
N GLN A 39 10.24 -0.88 5.67
CA GLN A 39 10.02 -1.11 7.10
C GLN A 39 9.27 0.06 7.73
N GLU A 40 9.65 1.31 7.41
CA GLU A 40 8.93 2.49 7.91
C GLU A 40 7.48 2.53 7.39
N TRP A 41 7.22 2.08 6.16
CA TRP A 41 5.86 1.91 5.64
C TRP A 41 5.07 0.90 6.45
N LYS A 42 5.64 -0.27 6.70
CA LYS A 42 4.98 -1.32 7.48
C LYS A 42 4.64 -0.84 8.88
N ASP A 43 5.58 -0.18 9.53
CA ASP A 43 5.40 0.34 10.89
C ASP A 43 4.35 1.46 10.93
N CYS A 44 4.35 2.35 9.93
CA CYS A 44 3.40 3.45 9.83
C CYS A 44 2.00 2.97 9.45
N GLY A 45 1.91 2.12 8.43
CA GLY A 45 0.66 1.56 7.92
C GLY A 45 -0.01 0.68 8.97
N SER A 46 0.74 -0.22 9.63
CA SER A 46 0.18 -1.10 10.67
C SER A 46 -0.50 -0.30 11.79
N LYS A 47 0.18 0.73 12.31
CA LYS A 47 -0.38 1.63 13.33
C LYS A 47 -1.56 2.45 12.83
N CYS A 48 -1.57 2.79 11.54
CA CYS A 48 -2.65 3.59 10.98
C CYS A 48 -3.92 2.76 10.73
N PHE A 49 -3.76 1.54 10.22
CA PHE A 49 -4.85 0.59 9.97
C PHE A 49 -5.32 -0.14 11.23
N GLU A 50 -4.60 -0.06 12.35
CA GLU A 50 -5.02 -0.59 13.66
C GLU A 50 -6.39 -0.02 14.11
N GLY A 51 -6.70 1.22 13.72
CA GLY A 51 -8.00 1.85 14.00
C GLY A 51 -9.12 1.49 13.02
N GLY A 52 -8.83 0.69 12.00
CA GLY A 52 -9.79 0.27 10.97
C GLY A 52 -10.54 -1.01 11.32
N GLU A 53 -11.48 -1.37 10.45
CA GLU A 53 -12.16 -2.65 10.50
C GLU A 53 -11.23 -3.80 10.08
N LYS A 54 -11.69 -5.03 10.28
CA LYS A 54 -10.93 -6.22 9.87
C LYS A 54 -10.62 -6.23 8.36
N VAL A 55 -11.50 -5.66 7.54
CA VAL A 55 -11.28 -5.56 6.09
C VAL A 55 -10.12 -4.62 5.77
N ASP A 56 -10.00 -3.49 6.48
CA ASP A 56 -8.91 -2.54 6.29
C ASP A 56 -7.56 -3.15 6.70
N GLN A 57 -7.54 -3.90 7.81
CA GLN A 57 -6.35 -4.63 8.27
C GLN A 57 -5.94 -5.71 7.27
N ALA A 58 -6.89 -6.49 6.77
CA ALA A 58 -6.64 -7.53 5.78
C ALA A 58 -6.13 -6.95 4.45
N PHE A 59 -6.68 -5.81 4.02
CA PHE A 59 -6.18 -5.05 2.88
C PHE A 59 -4.72 -4.64 3.07
N PHE A 60 -4.39 -4.05 4.22
CA PHE A 60 -3.02 -3.63 4.53
C PHE A 60 -2.03 -4.80 4.62
N GLU A 61 -2.45 -5.93 5.17
CA GLU A 61 -1.63 -7.15 5.18
C GLU A 61 -1.36 -7.67 3.76
N CYS A 62 -2.36 -7.61 2.89
CA CYS A 62 -2.22 -7.99 1.48
C CYS A 62 -1.22 -7.04 0.78
N ASP A 63 -1.39 -5.73 0.94
CA ASP A 63 -0.48 -4.71 0.42
C ASP A 63 0.96 -4.94 0.87
N SER A 64 1.15 -5.14 2.19
CA SER A 64 2.48 -5.37 2.78
C SER A 64 3.18 -6.57 2.15
N LYS A 65 2.43 -7.64 1.83
CA LYS A 65 2.97 -8.83 1.13
C LYS A 65 3.35 -8.52 -0.32
N CYS A 66 2.59 -7.67 -1.01
CA CYS A 66 2.93 -7.23 -2.36
C CYS A 66 4.24 -6.45 -2.38
N VAL A 67 4.41 -5.53 -1.42
CA VAL A 67 5.67 -4.79 -1.25
C VAL A 67 6.82 -5.76 -1.00
N ASP A 68 6.70 -6.70 -0.05
CA ASP A 68 7.77 -7.66 0.24
C ASP A 68 8.19 -8.50 -0.96
N LYS A 69 7.22 -8.90 -1.78
CA LYS A 69 7.47 -9.81 -2.90
C LYS A 69 8.08 -9.10 -4.09
N TYR A 70 7.56 -7.93 -4.43
CA TYR A 70 7.84 -7.29 -5.71
C TYR A 70 8.63 -5.98 -5.59
N PHE A 71 8.62 -5.30 -4.45
CA PHE A 71 9.45 -4.11 -4.28
C PHE A 71 10.93 -4.47 -4.22
N LYS A 72 11.73 -3.85 -5.10
CA LYS A 72 13.19 -4.00 -5.16
C LYS A 72 13.83 -2.65 -4.86
N PRO A 73 14.39 -2.41 -3.67
CA PRO A 73 14.91 -1.08 -3.30
C PRO A 73 15.98 -0.54 -4.26
N ASP A 74 16.75 -1.45 -4.86
CA ASP A 74 17.87 -1.12 -5.75
C ASP A 74 17.48 -1.05 -7.24
N GLN A 75 16.20 -1.19 -7.57
CA GLN A 75 15.72 -1.17 -8.95
C GLN A 75 14.70 -0.04 -9.19
N ASP A 76 14.47 0.25 -10.47
CA ASP A 76 13.32 1.05 -10.86
C ASP A 76 12.05 0.21 -10.66
N ASN A 77 11.18 0.65 -9.77
CA ASN A 77 9.93 -0.06 -9.46
C ASN A 77 8.75 0.44 -10.30
N THR A 78 8.93 1.47 -11.14
CA THR A 78 7.84 1.95 -12.03
C THR A 78 7.42 0.87 -13.02
N GLU A 79 8.35 0.01 -13.45
CA GLU A 79 8.12 -1.06 -14.41
C GLU A 79 7.74 -2.39 -13.74
N VAL A 80 7.68 -2.45 -12.41
CA VAL A 80 7.28 -3.67 -11.69
C VAL A 80 5.76 -3.80 -11.77
N ILE A 81 5.31 -4.21 -12.95
CA ILE A 81 3.91 -4.46 -13.29
C ILE A 81 3.28 -5.43 -12.29
N GLU A 82 4.05 -6.38 -11.77
CA GLU A 82 3.63 -7.35 -10.76
C GLU A 82 3.26 -6.68 -9.44
N LEU A 83 3.94 -5.61 -9.03
CA LEU A 83 3.63 -4.87 -7.81
C LEU A 83 2.29 -4.17 -7.95
N THR A 84 2.11 -3.44 -9.06
CA THR A 84 0.84 -2.77 -9.41
C THR A 84 -0.31 -3.76 -9.53
N LYS A 85 -0.10 -4.91 -10.17
CA LYS A 85 -1.10 -5.98 -10.27
C LYS A 85 -1.46 -6.54 -8.89
N CYS A 86 -0.46 -6.82 -8.07
CA CYS A 86 -0.68 -7.36 -6.73
C CYS A 86 -1.50 -6.39 -5.86
N PHE A 87 -1.18 -5.09 -5.89
CA PHE A 87 -1.98 -4.08 -5.20
C PHE A 87 -3.42 -4.02 -5.70
N LYS A 88 -3.62 -4.14 -7.01
CA LYS A 88 -4.96 -4.19 -7.59
C LYS A 88 -5.71 -5.44 -7.13
N ASP A 89 -5.07 -6.59 -7.15
CA ASP A 89 -5.66 -7.84 -6.65
C ASP A 89 -6.03 -7.72 -5.16
N CYS A 90 -5.22 -7.04 -4.34
CA CYS A 90 -5.57 -6.73 -2.95
C CYS A 90 -6.79 -5.81 -2.87
N ALA A 91 -6.91 -4.83 -3.76
CA ALA A 91 -8.03 -3.90 -3.76
C ALA A 91 -9.33 -4.53 -4.30
N ASP A 92 -9.24 -5.53 -5.20
CA ASP A 92 -10.38 -6.18 -5.84
C ASP A 92 -10.93 -7.38 -5.02
N ASN A 93 -10.12 -7.99 -4.15
CA ASN A 93 -10.51 -9.17 -3.34
C ASN A 93 -11.04 -8.83 -1.94
N TYR A 94 -10.95 -7.57 -1.54
CA TYR A 94 -11.57 -7.06 -0.32
C TYR A 94 -12.70 -6.17 -0.73
#